data_AF-A0A1H5ST96-F1
#
_entry.id   AF-A0A1H5ST96-F1
#
_cell.length_a   1.000
_cell.length_b   1.000
_cell.length_c   1.000
_cell.angle_alpha   90.00
_cell.angle_beta   90.00
_cell.angle_gamma   90.00
#
_symmetry.space_group_name_H-M   'P 1'
#
loop_
_entity.id
_entity.type
_entity.pdbx_description
1 polymer ?
#
loop_
_entity_poly.entity_id
_entity_poly.type
_entity_poly.pdbx_seq_one_letter_code
_entity_poly.pdbx_strand_id
1 'polypeptide(L)'
;MRITTLDEALKRIKKLEKEVAELKAENETLRNRNFGGRKKHDEAWMAAYNDFILKYESGMTLMEIVAEGDVSRRTAYRYLAYYRELQKTADDSKIVRK
;
A
#
# COMPACT_ATOMS: atom_id res chain seq x y z
N MET A 1 36.14 -8.69 16.30
CA MET A 1 36.43 -8.37 17.72
C MET A 1 36.13 -9.62 18.53
N ARG A 2 37.11 -10.24 19.19
CA ARG A 2 36.87 -11.38 20.09
C ARG A 2 36.75 -10.84 21.51
N ILE A 3 35.68 -11.20 22.20
CA ILE A 3 35.50 -10.96 23.63
C ILE A 3 36.28 -12.07 24.34
N THR A 4 37.26 -11.71 25.15
CA THR A 4 38.17 -12.68 25.78
C THR A 4 37.93 -12.81 27.28
N THR A 5 37.23 -11.86 27.89
CA THR A 5 36.95 -11.85 29.33
C THR A 5 35.46 -11.73 29.64
N LEU A 6 35.05 -12.20 30.82
CA LEU A 6 33.67 -12.12 31.31
C LEU A 6 33.20 -10.66 31.49
N ASP A 7 34.08 -9.77 31.98
CA ASP A 7 33.75 -8.35 32.17
C ASP A 7 33.49 -7.64 30.83
N GLU A 8 34.28 -7.93 29.80
CA GLU A 8 34.03 -7.44 28.44
C GLU A 8 32.71 -7.97 27.87
N ALA A 9 32.37 -9.23 28.14
CA ALA A 9 31.10 -9.83 27.73
C ALA A 9 29.91 -9.11 28.39
N LEU A 10 29.98 -8.89 29.70
CA LEU A 10 28.94 -8.20 30.46
C LEU A 10 28.77 -6.74 30.02
N LYS A 11 29.87 -6.02 29.77
CA LYS A 11 29.85 -4.66 29.22
C LYS A 11 29.21 -4.63 27.82
N ARG A 12 29.50 -5.62 26.98
CA ARG A 12 28.90 -5.72 25.64
C ARG A 12 27.41 -6.03 25.70
N ILE A 13 26.98 -6.93 26.58
CA ILE A 13 25.57 -7.25 26.82
C ILE A 13 24.81 -5.99 27.23
N LYS A 14 25.30 -5.27 28.26
CA LYS A 14 24.66 -4.03 28.72
C LYS A 14 24.54 -2.97 27.61
N LYS A 15 25.56 -2.86 26.75
CA LYS A 15 25.51 -1.95 25.59
C LYS A 15 24.45 -2.38 24.58
N LEU A 16 24.38 -3.69 24.28
CA LEU A 16 23.40 -4.24 23.34
C LEU A 16 21.97 -4.11 23.87
N GLU A 17 21.73 -4.32 25.16
CA GLU A 17 20.41 -4.14 25.77
C GLU A 17 19.90 -2.70 25.61
N LYS A 18 20.78 -1.72 25.82
CA LYS A 18 20.46 -0.30 25.60
C LYS A 18 20.14 -0.01 24.13
N GLU A 19 20.97 -0.51 23.22
CA GLU A 19 20.79 -0.35 21.76
C GLU A 19 19.47 -1.00 21.30
N VAL A 20 19.13 -2.18 21.80
CA VAL A 20 17.86 -2.86 21.52
C VAL A 20 16.67 -2.05 22.05
N ALA A 21 16.78 -1.44 23.23
CA ALA A 21 15.71 -0.61 23.79
C ALA A 21 15.47 0.65 22.93
N GLU A 22 16.54 1.33 22.51
CA GLU A 22 16.48 2.51 21.64
C GLU A 22 15.89 2.18 20.26
N LEU A 23 16.35 1.09 19.64
CA LEU A 23 15.83 0.64 18.34
C LEU A 23 14.35 0.24 18.40
N LYS A 24 13.88 -0.33 19.51
CA LYS A 24 12.47 -0.65 19.70
C LYS A 24 11.62 0.62 19.78
N ALA A 25 12.08 1.62 20.53
CA ALA A 25 11.39 2.91 20.62
C ALA A 25 11.32 3.62 19.25
N GLU A 26 12.42 3.62 18.50
CA GLU A 26 12.43 4.18 17.14
C GLU A 26 11.45 3.44 16.22
N ASN A 27 11.43 2.11 16.24
CA ASN A 27 10.47 1.33 15.46
C ASN A 27 9.02 1.66 15.81
N GLU A 28 8.69 1.83 17.08
CA GLU A 28 7.35 2.22 17.51
C GLU A 28 6.99 3.62 16.99
N THR A 29 7.92 4.58 17.09
CA THR A 29 7.71 5.92 16.52
C THR A 29 7.51 5.90 15.01
N LEU A 30 8.26 5.08 14.27
CA LEU A 30 8.12 4.92 12.82
C LEU A 30 6.82 4.22 12.41
N ARG A 31 6.37 3.22 13.18
CA ARG A 31 5.07 2.56 12.95
C ARG A 31 3.90 3.51 13.18
N ASN A 32 3.99 4.37 14.18
CA ASN A 32 2.96 5.34 14.53
C ASN A 32 3.06 6.64 13.72
N ARG A 33 4.12 6.80 12.92
CA ARG A 33 4.29 7.96 12.05
C ARG A 33 3.26 7.92 10.93
N ASN A 34 2.36 8.90 10.92
CA ASN A 34 1.50 9.15 9.78
C ASN A 34 2.36 9.65 8.61
N PHE A 35 2.75 8.75 7.71
CA PHE A 35 3.37 9.14 6.45
C PHE A 35 2.30 9.90 5.65
N GLY A 36 2.37 11.23 5.68
CA GLY A 36 1.46 12.16 4.99
C GLY A 36 1.58 12.10 3.46
N GLY A 37 1.61 10.90 2.89
CA GLY A 37 1.57 10.63 1.47
C GLY A 37 0.19 10.15 1.02
N ARG A 38 0.07 9.88 -0.27
CA ARG A 38 -1.13 9.28 -0.84
C ARG A 38 -1.34 7.91 -0.20
N LYS A 39 -2.39 7.76 0.61
CA LYS A 39 -2.77 6.47 1.16
C LYS A 39 -3.02 5.50 0.00
N LYS A 40 -2.52 4.28 0.12
CA LYS A 40 -2.93 3.19 -0.77
C LYS A 40 -4.45 3.06 -0.68
N HIS A 41 -5.06 2.62 -1.77
CA HIS A 41 -6.47 2.25 -1.76
C HIS A 41 -6.69 1.19 -0.68
N ASP A 42 -7.60 1.48 0.23
CA ASP A 42 -7.98 0.56 1.31
C ASP A 42 -8.95 -0.51 0.78
N GLU A 43 -9.27 -1.48 1.62
CA GLU A 43 -10.14 -2.61 1.25
C GLU A 43 -11.52 -2.15 0.80
N ALA A 44 -12.09 -1.14 1.47
CA ALA A 44 -13.40 -0.57 1.10
C ALA A 44 -13.36 0.06 -0.29
N TRP A 45 -12.29 0.81 -0.61
CA TRP A 45 -12.11 1.37 -1.94
C TRP A 45 -11.95 0.27 -2.99
N MET A 46 -11.17 -0.77 -2.71
CA MET A 46 -10.95 -1.90 -3.64
C MET A 46 -12.23 -2.68 -3.91
N ALA A 47 -13.06 -2.90 -2.89
CA ALA A 47 -14.36 -3.56 -3.04
C ALA A 47 -15.29 -2.78 -3.98
N ALA A 48 -15.45 -1.47 -3.74
CA ALA A 48 -16.27 -0.60 -4.59
C ALA A 48 -15.71 -0.48 -6.02
N TYR A 49 -14.39 -0.46 -6.18
CA TYR A 49 -13.75 -0.48 -7.49
C TYR A 49 -14.02 -1.79 -8.24
N ASN A 50 -13.88 -2.94 -7.58
CA ASN A 50 -14.09 -4.24 -8.22
C ASN A 50 -15.55 -4.43 -8.67
N ASP A 51 -16.53 -4.00 -7.87
CA ASP A 51 -17.94 -4.02 -8.26
C ASP A 51 -18.19 -3.16 -9.52
N PHE A 52 -17.63 -1.95 -9.54
CA PHE A 52 -17.66 -1.10 -10.73
C PHE A 52 -17.06 -1.79 -11.97
N ILE A 53 -15.92 -2.47 -11.83
CA ILE A 53 -15.27 -3.17 -12.94
C ILE A 53 -16.11 -4.32 -13.46
N LEU A 54 -16.70 -5.13 -12.58
CA LEU A 54 -17.58 -6.23 -13.00
C LEU A 54 -18.74 -5.74 -13.88
N LYS A 55 -19.39 -4.63 -13.48
CA LYS A 55 -20.48 -4.01 -14.25
C LYS A 55 -19.99 -3.39 -15.56
N TYR A 56 -18.84 -2.73 -15.53
CA TYR A 56 -18.26 -2.12 -16.72
C TYR A 56 -17.84 -3.17 -17.77
N GLU A 57 -17.19 -4.25 -17.32
CA GLU A 57 -16.78 -5.37 -18.17
C GLU A 57 -17.96 -6.20 -18.68
N SER A 58 -19.10 -6.22 -17.96
CA SER A 58 -20.35 -6.79 -18.47
C SER A 58 -21.01 -5.95 -19.57
N GLY A 59 -20.42 -4.82 -19.94
CA GLY A 59 -20.87 -3.96 -21.03
C GLY A 59 -21.77 -2.79 -20.61
N MET A 60 -21.97 -2.55 -19.31
CA MET A 60 -22.71 -1.38 -18.86
C MET A 60 -21.92 -0.09 -19.10
N THR A 61 -22.64 0.95 -19.49
CA THR A 61 -22.10 2.30 -19.60
C THR A 61 -21.88 2.93 -18.24
N LEU A 62 -21.00 3.94 -18.17
CA LEU A 62 -20.76 4.69 -16.93
C LEU A 62 -22.06 5.29 -16.35
N MET A 63 -22.98 5.73 -17.21
CA MET A 63 -24.22 6.36 -16.75
C MET A 63 -25.22 5.34 -16.21
N GLU A 64 -25.27 4.13 -16.76
CA GLU A 64 -26.09 3.03 -16.23
C GLU A 64 -25.58 2.62 -14.84
N ILE A 65 -24.27 2.45 -14.68
CA ILE A 65 -23.67 2.12 -13.37
C ILE A 65 -23.92 3.24 -12.34
N VAL A 66 -23.86 4.50 -12.76
CA VAL A 66 -24.17 5.65 -11.88
C VAL A 66 -25.65 5.70 -11.51
N ALA A 67 -26.55 5.28 -12.42
CA ALA A 67 -27.98 5.30 -12.19
C ALA A 67 -28.44 4.23 -11.17
N GLU A 68 -27.70 3.13 -11.01
CA GLU A 68 -27.95 2.14 -9.94
C GLU A 68 -27.74 2.71 -8.53
N GLY A 69 -26.99 3.82 -8.41
CA GLY A 69 -26.83 4.57 -7.16
C GLY A 69 -25.62 4.18 -6.31
N ASP A 70 -24.90 3.11 -6.65
CA ASP A 70 -23.74 2.63 -5.89
C ASP A 70 -22.53 3.56 -6.01
N VAL A 71 -22.42 4.30 -7.12
CA VAL A 71 -21.24 5.11 -7.44
C VAL A 71 -21.62 6.46 -8.02
N SER A 72 -21.06 7.54 -7.47
CA SER A 72 -21.25 8.89 -8.05
C SER A 72 -20.62 9.00 -9.45
N ARG A 73 -21.16 9.87 -10.31
CA ARG A 73 -20.58 10.18 -11.62
C ARG A 73 -19.08 10.46 -11.56
N ARG A 74 -18.65 11.30 -10.59
CA ARG A 74 -17.23 11.63 -10.40
C ARG A 74 -16.39 10.40 -10.07
N THR A 75 -16.91 9.52 -9.20
CA THR A 75 -16.22 8.29 -8.80
C THR A 75 -16.12 7.31 -9.96
N ALA A 76 -17.18 7.14 -10.75
CA ALA A 76 -17.19 6.29 -11.95
C ALA A 76 -16.11 6.72 -12.96
N TYR A 77 -15.99 8.02 -13.24
CA TYR A 77 -14.91 8.52 -14.10
C TYR A 77 -13.52 8.32 -13.50
N ARG A 78 -13.36 8.44 -12.18
CA ARG A 78 -12.09 8.16 -11.49
C ARG A 78 -11.71 6.68 -11.59
N TYR A 79 -12.66 5.78 -11.43
CA TYR A 79 -12.43 4.34 -11.59
C TYR A 79 -12.08 3.98 -13.03
N LEU A 80 -12.77 4.56 -14.02
CA LEU A 80 -12.43 4.38 -15.43
C LEU A 80 -11.00 4.86 -15.74
N ALA A 81 -10.59 6.03 -15.21
CA ALA A 81 -9.25 6.54 -15.43
C ALA A 81 -8.18 5.60 -14.84
N TYR A 82 -8.41 5.12 -13.62
CA TYR A 82 -7.52 4.16 -12.96
C TYR A 82 -7.44 2.83 -13.73
N TYR A 83 -8.57 2.30 -14.20
CA TYR A 83 -8.61 1.09 -15.02
C TYR A 83 -7.76 1.21 -16.29
N ARG A 84 -7.90 2.34 -17.01
CA ARG A 84 -7.10 2.62 -18.23
C ARG A 84 -5.61 2.75 -17.93
N GLU A 85 -5.25 3.37 -16.80
CA GLU A 85 -3.87 3.47 -16.36
C GLU A 85 -3.27 2.08 -16.10
N LEU A 86 -4.01 1.21 -15.41
CA LEU A 86 -3.60 -0.17 -15.18
C LEU A 86 -3.38 -0.94 -16.47
N GLN A 87 -4.30 -0.83 -17.44
CA GLN A 87 -4.15 -1.46 -18.75
C GLN A 87 -2.89 -0.99 -19.47
N LYS A 88 -2.64 0.33 -19.48
CA LYS A 88 -1.44 0.89 -20.09
C LYS A 88 -0.16 0.34 -19.45
N THR A 89 -0.10 0.31 -18.12
CA THR A 89 1.08 -0.23 -17.42
C THR A 89 1.27 -1.73 -17.69
N ALA A 90 0.18 -2.49 -17.81
CA ALA A 90 0.24 -3.90 -18.15
C ALA A 90 0.79 -4.10 -19.57
N ASP A 91 0.36 -3.29 -20.54
CA ASP A 91 0.86 -3.36 -21.91
C ASP A 91 2.31 -2.89 -22.04
N ASP A 92 2.70 -1.79 -21.39
CA ASP A 92 4.08 -1.33 -21.32
C ASP A 92 5.00 -2.43 -20.73
N SER A 93 4.52 -3.14 -19.71
CA SER A 93 5.26 -4.27 -19.10
C SER A 93 5.41 -5.48 -20.03
N LYS A 94 4.48 -5.70 -20.98
CA LYS A 94 4.59 -6.76 -22.00
C LYS A 94 5.61 -6.39 -23.07
N ILE A 95 5.68 -5.11 -23.44
CA ILE A 95 6.64 -4.60 -24.44
C ILE A 95 8.08 -4.77 -23.93
N VAL A 96 8.36 -4.43 -22.67
CA VAL A 96 9.72 -4.51 -22.09
C VAL A 96 10.22 -5.95 -21.94
N ARG A 97 9.32 -6.95 -21.87
CA ARG A 97 9.66 -8.37 -21.71
C ARG A 97 9.85 -9.11 -23.05
N LYS A 98 9.67 -8.44 -24.18
CA LYS A 98 9.77 -9.02 -25.53
C LYS A 98 11.05 -8.57 -26.21
#